data_AF-A0A6P9BZ09-F1
#
_entry.id   AF-A0A6P9BZ09-F1
#
_cell.length_a   1.000
_cell.length_b   1.000
_cell.length_c   1.000
_cell.angle_alpha   90.00
_cell.angle_beta   90.00
_cell.angle_gamma   90.00
#
_symmetry.space_group_name_H-M   'P 1'
#
loop_
_entity.id
_entity.type
_entity.pdbx_description
1 polymer ?
#
loop_
_entity_poly.entity_id
_entity_poly.type
_entity_poly.pdbx_seq_one_letter_code
_entity_poly.pdbx_strand_id
1 'polypeptide(L)'
;MSPLNRMVTYVKTAWGKEPVIVSSLVIAIVAAALPWVSPYTRYSTLMNERMPYHYPVPVRDDGNMQDIPAHPCDKEGDQLDWLKK
;
A
#
# COMPACT_ATOMS: atom_id res chain seq x y z
N MET A 1 -26.72 16.31 28.44
CA MET A 1 -26.30 15.16 27.57
C MET A 1 -24.84 15.35 27.21
N SER A 2 -24.02 14.30 27.37
CA SER A 2 -22.62 14.29 26.94
C SER A 2 -22.49 14.63 25.45
N PRO A 3 -21.42 15.34 25.01
CA PRO A 3 -21.18 15.63 23.60
C PRO A 3 -21.15 14.36 22.74
N LEU A 4 -20.61 13.26 23.25
CA LEU A 4 -20.60 11.96 22.56
C LEU A 4 -22.01 11.43 22.32
N ASN A 5 -22.90 11.53 23.32
CA ASN A 5 -24.28 11.08 23.17
C ASN A 5 -25.02 11.88 22.11
N ARG A 6 -24.78 13.20 22.01
CA ARG A 6 -25.35 14.02 20.93
C ARG A 6 -24.86 13.58 19.55
N MET A 7 -23.57 13.29 19.42
CA MET A 7 -22.96 12.89 18.15
C MET A 7 -23.51 11.54 17.67
N VAL A 8 -23.61 10.56 18.57
CA VAL A 8 -24.19 9.24 18.28
C VAL A 8 -25.65 9.36 17.86
N THR A 9 -26.45 10.16 18.58
CA THR A 9 -27.85 10.38 18.20
C THR A 9 -27.96 11.02 16.81
N TYR A 10 -27.12 12.00 16.49
CA TYR A 10 -27.11 12.64 15.18
C TYR A 10 -26.80 11.65 14.05
N VAL A 11 -25.72 10.86 14.18
CA VAL A 11 -25.34 9.86 13.17
C VAL A 11 -26.44 8.83 12.98
N LYS A 12 -27.08 8.35 14.06
CA LYS A 12 -28.20 7.41 13.99
C LYS A 12 -29.41 8.01 13.26
N THR A 13 -29.73 9.28 13.52
CA THR A 13 -30.81 9.98 12.81
C THR A 13 -30.47 10.21 11.34
N ALA A 14 -29.25 10.62 11.02
CA ALA A 14 -28.80 10.83 9.65
C ALA A 14 -28.85 9.54 8.83
N TRP A 15 -28.44 8.41 9.42
CA TRP A 15 -28.53 7.09 8.79
C TRP A 15 -29.98 6.70 8.44
N GLY A 16 -30.94 7.01 9.33
CA GLY A 16 -32.35 6.71 9.10
C GLY A 16 -33.02 7.61 8.03
N LYS A 17 -32.45 8.78 7.74
CA LYS A 17 -33.01 9.74 6.77
C LYS A 17 -32.34 9.65 5.40
N GLU A 18 -31.00 9.61 5.39
CA GLU A 18 -30.19 9.72 4.18
C GLU A 18 -29.07 8.66 4.19
N PRO A 19 -29.42 7.35 4.18
CA PRO A 19 -28.44 6.27 4.34
C PRO A 19 -27.38 6.27 3.25
N VAL A 20 -27.72 6.70 2.04
CA VAL A 20 -26.79 6.77 0.90
C VAL A 20 -25.67 7.79 1.16
N ILE A 21 -26.02 8.98 1.68
CA ILE A 21 -25.04 10.04 1.96
C ILE A 21 -24.15 9.65 3.14
N VAL A 22 -24.73 9.07 4.20
CA VAL A 22 -23.91 8.61 5.32
C VAL A 22 -22.97 7.49 4.90
N SER A 23 -23.43 6.55 4.06
CA SER A 23 -22.59 5.48 3.52
C SER A 23 -21.44 6.00 2.66
N SER A 24 -21.70 6.97 1.77
CA SER A 24 -20.65 7.53 0.91
C SER A 24 -19.56 8.24 1.71
N LEU A 25 -19.93 8.97 2.77
CA LEU A 25 -18.98 9.61 3.69
C LEU A 25 -18.16 8.58 4.46
N VAL A 26 -18.80 7.51 4.96
CA VAL A 26 -18.08 6.42 5.65
C VAL A 26 -17.07 5.77 4.70
N ILE A 27 -17.47 5.43 3.47
CA ILE A 27 -16.57 4.85 2.47
C ILE A 27 -15.40 5.78 2.18
N ALA A 28 -15.65 7.09 2.02
CA ALA A 28 -14.59 8.07 1.75
C ALA A 28 -13.58 8.16 2.91
N ILE A 29 -14.07 8.20 4.17
CA ILE A 29 -13.19 8.24 5.35
C ILE A 29 -12.36 6.96 5.44
N VAL A 30 -13.00 5.80 5.25
CA VAL A 30 -12.32 4.50 5.30
C VAL A 30 -11.27 4.38 4.20
N ALA A 31 -11.60 4.79 2.97
CA ALA A 31 -10.66 4.78 1.84
C ALA A 31 -9.44 5.68 2.07
N ALA A 32 -9.62 6.84 2.70
CA ALA A 32 -8.53 7.75 3.02
C ALA A 32 -7.65 7.24 4.17
N ALA A 33 -8.24 6.59 5.19
CA ALA A 33 -7.52 6.15 6.38
C ALA A 33 -6.83 4.78 6.21
N LEU A 34 -7.47 3.84 5.51
CA LEU A 34 -6.98 2.45 5.39
C LEU A 34 -5.55 2.31 4.87
N PRO A 35 -5.10 3.06 3.84
CA PRO A 35 -3.73 2.93 3.32
C PRO A 35 -2.65 3.20 4.37
N TRP A 36 -2.93 4.07 5.36
CA TRP A 36 -1.98 4.46 6.40
C TRP A 36 -1.84 3.42 7.51
N VAL A 37 -2.87 2.60 7.73
CA VAL A 37 -2.89 1.59 8.79
C VAL A 37 -2.60 0.19 8.23
N SER A 38 -2.83 -0.02 6.93
CA SER A 38 -2.65 -1.32 6.30
C SER A 38 -1.16 -1.71 6.18
N PRO A 39 -0.74 -2.87 6.71
CA PRO A 39 0.62 -3.37 6.49
C PRO A 39 0.86 -3.79 5.04
N TYR A 40 -0.21 -3.97 4.25
CA TYR A 40 -0.12 -4.44 2.87
C TYR A 40 0.19 -3.34 1.85
N THR A 41 0.01 -2.06 2.22
CA THR A 41 0.30 -0.92 1.33
C THR A 41 1.76 -0.93 0.87
N ARG A 42 2.69 -1.44 1.67
CA ARG A 42 4.11 -1.58 1.28
C ARG A 42 4.30 -2.54 0.11
N TYR A 43 3.50 -3.61 0.01
CA TYR A 43 3.69 -4.59 -1.05
C TYR A 43 3.23 -4.05 -2.40
N SER A 44 2.20 -3.19 -2.45
CA SER A 44 1.79 -2.56 -3.71
C SER A 44 2.86 -1.61 -4.24
N THR A 45 3.56 -0.86 -3.38
CA THR A 45 4.69 -0.02 -3.80
C THR A 45 5.87 -0.87 -4.28
N LEU A 46 6.24 -1.90 -3.51
CA LEU A 46 7.31 -2.82 -3.89
C LEU A 46 7.04 -3.54 -5.22
N MET A 47 5.79 -3.95 -5.47
CA MET A 47 5.42 -4.56 -6.75
C MET A 47 5.69 -3.60 -7.90
N ASN A 48 5.22 -2.35 -7.81
CA ASN A 48 5.40 -1.34 -8.86
C ASN A 48 6.89 -1.01 -9.11
N GLU A 49 7.70 -0.91 -8.06
CA GLU A 49 9.14 -0.64 -8.17
C GLU A 49 9.90 -1.77 -8.86
N ARG A 50 9.47 -3.02 -8.66
CA ARG A 50 10.14 -4.21 -9.18
C ARG A 50 9.65 -4.63 -10.56
N MET A 51 8.68 -3.93 -11.15
CA MET A 51 8.22 -4.18 -12.53
C MET A 51 9.24 -3.65 -13.56
N PRO A 52 9.87 -4.52 -14.36
CA PRO A 52 10.89 -4.10 -15.31
C PRO A 52 10.26 -3.61 -16.62
N TYR A 53 9.78 -2.37 -16.64
CA TYR A 53 9.25 -1.75 -17.87
C TYR A 53 10.34 -1.41 -18.89
N HIS A 54 11.56 -1.20 -18.40
CA HIS A 54 12.74 -0.94 -19.22
C HIS A 54 13.73 -2.08 -19.09
N TYR A 55 14.53 -2.30 -20.13
CA TYR A 55 15.60 -3.28 -20.08
C TYR A 55 16.67 -2.84 -19.06
N PRO A 56 17.00 -3.66 -18.04
CA PRO A 56 18.01 -3.31 -17.06
C PRO A 56 19.40 -3.43 -17.70
N VAL A 57 20.04 -2.28 -17.93
CA VAL A 57 21.38 -2.22 -18.53
C VAL A 57 22.43 -2.67 -17.50
N PRO A 58 23.25 -3.69 -17.79
CA PRO A 58 24.31 -4.13 -16.88
C PRO A 58 25.33 -3.02 -16.62
N VAL A 59 25.81 -2.95 -15.37
CA VAL A 59 26.88 -2.02 -14.97
C VAL A 59 28.24 -2.61 -15.35
N ARG A 60 29.19 -1.73 -15.70
CA ARG A 60 30.57 -2.14 -15.96
C ARG A 60 31.27 -2.41 -14.63
N ASP A 61 31.81 -3.61 -14.49
CA ASP A 61 32.58 -4.02 -13.31
C ASP A 61 33.90 -3.22 -13.19
N ASP A 62 34.12 -2.65 -12.01
CA ASP A 62 35.35 -1.94 -11.62
C ASP A 62 36.23 -2.74 -10.64
N GLY A 63 35.80 -3.95 -10.28
CA GLY A 63 36.47 -4.86 -9.35
C GLY A 63 36.06 -4.69 -7.89
N ASN A 64 35.14 -3.77 -7.55
CA ASN A 64 34.70 -3.53 -6.17
C ASN A 64 33.17 -3.35 -6.04
N MET A 65 32.39 -4.27 -6.62
CA MET A 65 30.91 -4.24 -6.60
C MET A 65 30.33 -5.52 -5.97
N GLN A 66 30.41 -5.66 -4.64
CA GLN A 66 29.98 -6.88 -3.93
C GLN A 66 28.45 -7.06 -3.87
N ASP A 67 27.70 -5.98 -4.08
CA ASP A 67 26.23 -5.92 -4.03
C ASP A 67 25.58 -6.18 -5.39
N ILE A 68 26.34 -6.15 -6.48
CA ILE A 68 25.84 -6.33 -7.84
C ILE A 68 26.05 -7.78 -8.30
N PRO A 69 24.98 -8.50 -8.71
CA PRO A 69 25.13 -9.87 -9.22
C PRO A 69 25.81 -9.89 -10.59
N ALA A 70 26.66 -10.90 -10.82
CA ALA A 70 27.26 -11.14 -12.14
C ALA A 70 26.31 -11.88 -13.09
N HIS A 71 25.37 -12.64 -12.53
CA HIS A 71 24.39 -13.44 -13.25
C HIS A 71 23.00 -13.36 -12.60
N PRO A 72 21.88 -13.42 -13.35
CA PRO A 72 20.53 -13.30 -12.79
C PRO A 72 20.12 -14.36 -11.74
N CYS A 73 20.85 -15.48 -11.68
CA CYS A 73 20.59 -16.57 -10.72
C CYS A 73 21.47 -16.49 -9.46
N ASP A 74 22.33 -15.49 -9.37
CA ASP A 74 23.16 -15.26 -8.21
C ASP A 74 22.28 -14.88 -7.00
N LYS A 75 22.80 -15.05 -5.79
CA LYS A 75 22.03 -14.79 -4.56
C LYS A 75 21.95 -13.30 -4.25
N GLU A 76 22.91 -12.56 -4.79
CA GLU A 76 23.08 -11.13 -4.71
C GLU A 76 21.94 -10.42 -5.46
N GLY A 77 21.55 -9.25 -4.96
CA GLY A 77 20.48 -8.45 -5.53
C GLY A 77 19.08 -8.76 -4.99
N ASP A 78 18.10 -8.16 -5.65
CA ASP A 78 16.75 -7.99 -5.14
C ASP A 78 15.85 -9.20 -5.44
N GLN A 79 15.68 -10.10 -4.47
CA GLN A 79 14.86 -11.31 -4.63
C GLN A 79 13.35 -11.05 -4.46
N LEU A 80 12.54 -11.75 -5.26
CA LEU A 80 11.07 -11.65 -5.29
C LEU A 80 10.36 -12.82 -4.61
N ASP A 81 11.01 -13.51 -3.67
CA ASP A 81 10.43 -14.68 -3.00
C ASP A 81 9.23 -14.34 -2.10
N TRP A 82 9.10 -13.09 -1.68
CA TRP A 82 7.92 -12.58 -0.97
C TRP A 82 6.69 -12.46 -1.89
N LEU A 83 6.89 -12.27 -3.20
CA LEU A 83 5.80 -12.12 -4.19
C LEU A 83 5.28 -13.48 -4.68
N LYS A 84 6.11 -14.53 -4.60
CA LYS A 84 5.75 -15.90 -5.02
C LYS A 84 4.91 -16.67 -3.99
N LYS A 85 4.83 -16.16 -2.75
CA LYS A 85 4.14 -16.80 -1.62
C LYS A 85 2.70 -16.29 -1.52
#